data_AF-A0A0H4XA78-F1
#
_entry.id   AF-A0A0H4XA78-F1
#
_cell.length_a   1.000
_cell.length_b   1.000
_cell.length_c   1.000
_cell.angle_alpha   90.00
_cell.angle_beta   90.00
_cell.angle_gamma   90.00
#
_symmetry.space_group_name_H-M   'P 1'
#
loop_
_entity.id
_entity.type
_entity.pdbx_description
1 polymer ?
#
loop_
_entity_poly.entity_id
_entity_poly.type
_entity_poly.pdbx_seq_one_letter_code
_entity_poly.pdbx_strand_id
1 'polypeptide(L)'
;MRRPRTLQAEPFSSTDLGELRIVCPGCGHAVPVLDEAHCVTCGASLEAALGASRGPPPSLPPRRLTRAQRAAVLRPLRHTHHAWGTFFLLAGVVMLPVALGFVWPLLLLSSIFMGMGLLFRRSAWPAQVRREQKRRLQALVWGLPAAAEITKVERQVVPGLEAGRLVQLDYVFTVHGRRIAGSQPSPHASDLQRHPRERVWAVYVAESPEVSALWPPGP
;
A
#
# COMPACT_ATOMS: atom_id res chain seq x y z
N MET A 1 -34.73 35.71 -35.47
CA MET A 1 -34.33 34.28 -35.40
C MET A 1 -32.84 34.20 -35.13
N ARG A 2 -32.43 33.83 -33.90
CA ARG A 2 -31.01 33.72 -33.47
C ARG A 2 -30.48 32.33 -33.83
N ARG A 3 -29.39 32.25 -34.60
CA ARG A 3 -28.67 31.00 -34.88
C ARG A 3 -27.99 30.46 -33.61
N PRO A 4 -27.99 29.14 -33.37
CA PRO A 4 -27.24 28.55 -32.26
C PRO A 4 -25.74 28.54 -32.58
N ARG A 5 -24.94 28.97 -31.59
CA ARG A 5 -23.49 28.98 -31.61
C ARG A 5 -23.02 27.54 -31.35
N THR A 6 -22.49 26.87 -32.37
CA THR A 6 -21.78 25.60 -32.22
C THR A 6 -20.50 25.85 -31.41
N LEU A 7 -20.48 25.36 -30.18
CA LEU A 7 -19.25 25.17 -29.40
C LEU A 7 -18.43 24.08 -30.09
N GLN A 8 -17.45 24.49 -30.87
CA GLN A 8 -16.38 23.59 -31.29
C GLN A 8 -15.58 23.24 -30.03
N ALA A 9 -15.64 21.98 -29.63
CA ALA A 9 -14.72 21.41 -28.67
C ALA A 9 -13.34 21.40 -29.31
N GLU A 10 -12.45 22.25 -28.81
CA GLU A 10 -11.04 22.15 -29.18
C GLU A 10 -10.48 20.79 -28.72
N PRO A 11 -9.65 20.13 -29.54
CA PRO A 11 -8.94 18.95 -29.11
C PRO A 11 -8.00 19.36 -27.97
N PHE A 12 -8.16 18.70 -26.81
CA PHE A 12 -7.20 18.76 -25.72
C PHE A 12 -5.81 18.37 -26.26
N SER A 13 -4.98 19.36 -26.56
CA SER A 13 -3.54 19.18 -26.78
C SER A 13 -2.93 18.65 -25.48
N SER A 14 -2.45 17.42 -25.54
CA SER A 14 -1.85 16.64 -24.46
C SER A 14 -0.45 17.10 -24.04
N THR A 15 -0.13 18.40 -24.14
CA THR A 15 1.25 18.90 -24.09
C THR A 15 1.67 19.52 -22.74
N ASP A 16 0.86 19.38 -21.69
CA ASP A 16 1.20 19.84 -20.33
C ASP A 16 1.28 18.68 -19.31
N LEU A 17 1.66 17.48 -19.77
CA LEU A 17 2.22 16.47 -18.87
C LEU A 17 3.68 16.86 -18.62
N GLY A 18 3.92 17.54 -17.49
CA GLY A 18 5.25 17.93 -17.03
C GLY A 18 6.24 16.78 -17.23
N GLU A 19 7.08 16.94 -18.24
CA GLU A 19 8.08 15.96 -18.65
C GLU A 19 9.03 15.79 -17.46
N LEU A 20 8.95 14.65 -16.78
CA LEU A 20 9.86 14.35 -15.67
C LEU A 20 11.27 14.33 -16.24
N ARG A 21 12.10 15.30 -15.83
CA ARG A 21 13.48 15.46 -16.26
C ARG A 21 14.41 15.02 -15.14
N ILE A 22 15.34 14.13 -15.47
CA ILE A 22 16.44 13.73 -14.59
C ILE A 22 17.71 14.47 -15.01
N VAL A 23 18.48 14.93 -14.03
CA VAL A 23 19.77 15.56 -14.29
C VAL A 23 20.80 14.46 -14.47
N CYS A 24 21.44 14.41 -15.63
CA CYS A 24 22.51 13.47 -15.90
C CYS A 24 23.71 13.74 -14.97
N PRO A 25 24.25 12.72 -14.27
CA PRO A 25 25.35 12.92 -13.34
C PRO A 25 26.69 13.18 -14.04
N GLY A 26 26.83 12.80 -15.32
CA GLY A 26 28.06 13.00 -16.09
C GLY A 26 28.21 14.41 -16.66
N CYS A 27 27.12 14.99 -17.19
CA CYS A 27 27.17 16.29 -17.88
C CYS A 27 26.23 17.37 -17.31
N GLY A 28 25.41 17.05 -16.31
CA GLY A 28 24.47 18.00 -15.71
C GLY A 28 23.27 18.37 -16.60
N HIS A 29 23.11 17.73 -17.76
CA HIS A 29 21.99 18.00 -18.66
C HIS A 29 20.69 17.39 -18.15
N ALA A 30 19.58 18.13 -18.26
CA ALA A 30 18.26 17.65 -17.92
C ALA A 30 17.73 16.78 -19.07
N VAL A 31 17.67 15.47 -18.86
CA VAL A 31 17.22 14.48 -19.84
C VAL A 31 15.79 14.07 -19.51
N PRO A 32 14.86 14.01 -20.47
CA PRO A 32 13.54 13.41 -20.23
C PRO A 32 13.70 11.95 -19.77
N VAL A 33 12.91 11.52 -18.78
CA VAL A 33 12.90 10.13 -18.31
C VAL A 33 12.22 9.26 -19.37
N LEU A 34 12.99 8.88 -20.40
CA LEU A 34 12.66 7.78 -21.31
C LEU A 34 13.23 6.48 -20.73
N ASP A 35 12.82 5.33 -21.25
CA ASP A 35 13.33 3.99 -20.86
C ASP A 35 14.82 3.77 -21.18
N GLU A 36 15.55 4.83 -21.50
CA GLU A 36 16.95 4.82 -21.91
C GLU A 36 17.88 4.81 -20.70
N ALA A 37 18.79 3.85 -20.66
CA ALA A 37 19.77 3.68 -19.58
C ALA A 37 20.96 4.66 -19.67
N HIS A 38 21.04 5.50 -20.71
CA HIS A 38 22.20 6.35 -21.01
C HIS A 38 21.78 7.76 -21.41
N CYS A 39 22.61 8.75 -21.08
CA CYS A 39 22.40 10.13 -21.49
C CYS A 39 22.72 10.31 -22.98
N VAL A 40 21.78 10.85 -23.75
CA VAL A 40 21.95 11.14 -25.19
C VAL A 40 23.10 12.11 -25.46
N THR A 41 23.40 13.01 -24.52
CA THR A 41 24.42 14.05 -24.70
C THR A 41 25.85 13.57 -24.38
N CYS A 42 26.03 12.76 -23.35
CA CYS A 42 27.38 12.38 -22.87
C CYS A 42 27.63 10.88 -22.73
N GLY A 43 26.62 10.04 -23.01
CA GLY A 43 26.70 8.58 -22.89
C GLY A 43 26.78 8.05 -21.45
N ALA A 44 26.82 8.92 -20.43
CA ALA A 44 26.89 8.48 -19.04
C ALA A 44 25.64 7.70 -18.63
N SER A 45 25.82 6.65 -17.83
CA SER A 45 24.72 5.82 -17.32
C SER A 45 23.77 6.67 -16.48
N LEU A 46 22.49 6.66 -16.86
CA LEU A 46 21.43 7.30 -16.07
C LEU A 46 20.97 6.43 -14.91
N GLU A 47 21.44 5.19 -14.80
CA GLU A 47 21.09 4.26 -13.71
C GLU A 47 21.29 4.86 -12.31
N ALA A 48 22.36 5.63 -12.10
CA ALA A 48 22.62 6.31 -10.83
C ALA A 48 21.62 7.45 -10.56
N ALA A 49 21.25 8.24 -11.57
CA ALA A 49 20.24 9.29 -11.44
C ALA A 49 18.81 8.73 -11.29
N LEU A 50 18.52 7.62 -11.98
CA LEU A 50 17.28 6.86 -11.85
C LEU A 50 17.20 6.12 -10.50
N GLY A 51 18.34 5.72 -9.94
CA GLY A 51 18.45 5.22 -8.57
C GLY A 51 18.22 6.32 -7.53
N ALA A 52 18.72 7.54 -7.79
CA ALA A 52 18.56 8.69 -6.89
C ALA A 52 17.09 9.08 -6.69
N SER A 53 16.23 8.96 -7.71
CA SER A 53 14.80 9.25 -7.60
C SER A 53 14.01 8.17 -6.83
N ARG A 54 14.49 6.93 -6.81
CA ARG A 54 13.82 5.76 -6.20
C ARG A 54 14.14 5.61 -4.70
N GLY A 55 15.14 6.34 -4.22
CA GLY A 55 15.75 6.12 -2.91
C GLY A 55 16.61 4.84 -2.87
N PRO A 56 17.27 4.58 -1.72
CA PRO A 56 18.15 3.42 -1.59
C PRO A 56 17.35 2.11 -1.72
N PRO A 57 17.89 1.08 -2.41
CA PRO A 57 17.27 -0.23 -2.45
C PRO A 57 17.15 -0.80 -1.02
N PRO A 58 16.11 -1.62 -0.74
CA PRO A 58 16.05 -2.32 0.53
C PRO A 58 17.23 -3.27 0.68
N SER A 59 17.66 -3.48 1.93
CA SER A 59 18.69 -4.46 2.23
C SER A 59 18.28 -5.87 1.82
N LEU A 60 19.26 -6.73 1.59
CA LEU A 60 19.02 -8.13 1.26
C LEU A 60 18.28 -8.84 2.43
N PRO A 61 17.42 -9.83 2.14
CA PRO A 61 16.70 -10.57 3.16
C PRO A 61 17.65 -11.42 4.03
N PRO A 62 17.31 -11.71 5.30
CA PRO A 62 16.11 -11.26 6.02
C PRO A 62 16.21 -9.80 6.52
N ARG A 63 15.16 -9.03 6.26
CA ARG A 63 15.04 -7.63 6.70
C ARG A 63 14.36 -7.50 8.06
N ARG A 64 14.86 -6.59 8.91
CA ARG A 64 14.22 -6.23 10.17
C ARG A 64 13.27 -5.05 9.97
N LEU A 65 11.97 -5.31 9.97
CA LEU A 65 10.94 -4.27 9.96
C LEU A 65 10.69 -3.73 11.37
N THR A 66 10.52 -2.41 11.48
CA THR A 66 10.16 -1.75 12.75
C THR A 66 8.74 -2.12 13.18
N ARG A 67 8.40 -1.91 14.46
CA ARG A 67 7.03 -2.16 14.96
C ARG A 67 5.99 -1.33 14.22
N ALA A 68 6.31 -0.07 13.91
CA ALA A 68 5.44 0.83 13.14
C ALA A 68 5.17 0.29 11.73
N GLN A 69 6.22 -0.10 11.00
CA GLN A 69 6.09 -0.70 9.66
C GLN A 69 5.27 -1.99 9.66
N ARG A 70 5.48 -2.87 10.66
CA ARG A 70 4.67 -4.08 10.81
C ARG A 70 3.20 -3.75 11.08
N ALA A 71 2.94 -2.75 11.92
CA ALA A 71 1.60 -2.29 12.24
C ALA A 71 0.94 -1.55 11.06
N ALA A 72 1.70 -0.92 10.16
CA ALA A 72 1.20 -0.34 8.93
C ALA A 72 0.66 -1.42 7.97
N VAL A 73 1.31 -2.59 7.93
CA VAL A 73 0.89 -3.74 7.11
C VAL A 73 -0.24 -4.53 7.76
N LEU A 74 -0.16 -4.79 9.07
CA LEU A 74 -1.11 -5.61 9.84
C LEU A 74 -2.24 -4.78 10.44
N ARG A 75 -3.13 -4.23 9.60
CA ARG A 75 -4.28 -3.43 10.07
C ARG A 75 -5.62 -4.16 9.94
N PRO A 76 -6.52 -4.07 10.93
CA PRO A 76 -7.88 -4.56 10.78
C PRO A 76 -8.62 -3.72 9.73
N LEU A 77 -9.55 -4.34 9.01
CA LEU A 77 -10.35 -3.64 7.99
C LEU A 77 -11.29 -2.62 8.66
N ARG A 78 -11.84 -2.95 9.83
CA ARG A 78 -12.71 -2.03 10.58
C ARG A 78 -12.12 -1.79 11.97
N HIS A 79 -11.34 -0.72 12.11
CA HIS A 79 -10.71 -0.36 13.37
C HIS A 79 -11.74 -0.18 14.50
N THR A 80 -12.88 0.46 14.22
CA THR A 80 -13.99 0.64 15.16
C THR A 80 -14.54 -0.69 15.67
N HIS A 81 -14.86 -1.63 14.78
CA HIS A 81 -15.32 -2.97 15.16
C HIS A 81 -14.26 -3.71 16.01
N HIS A 82 -12.98 -3.58 15.66
CA HIS A 82 -11.92 -4.19 16.46
C HIS A 82 -11.85 -3.57 17.86
N ALA A 83 -11.98 -2.25 17.99
CA ALA A 83 -11.97 -1.53 19.26
C ALA A 83 -13.16 -1.94 20.14
N TRP A 84 -14.40 -1.89 19.59
CA TRP A 84 -15.61 -2.36 20.28
C TRP A 84 -15.50 -3.82 20.69
N GLY A 85 -15.04 -4.69 19.77
CA GLY A 85 -14.86 -6.10 20.07
C GLY A 85 -13.83 -6.36 21.17
N THR A 86 -12.77 -5.57 21.22
CA THR A 86 -11.76 -5.65 22.29
C THR A 86 -12.33 -5.17 23.62
N PHE A 87 -13.10 -4.09 23.63
CA PHE A 87 -13.78 -3.57 24.80
C PHE A 87 -14.76 -4.59 25.40
N PHE A 88 -15.68 -5.13 24.60
CA PHE A 88 -16.66 -6.11 25.05
C PHE A 88 -16.00 -7.40 25.56
N LEU A 89 -14.94 -7.86 24.88
CA LEU A 89 -14.19 -9.02 25.31
C LEU A 89 -13.51 -8.79 26.66
N LEU A 90 -12.86 -7.63 26.84
CA LEU A 90 -12.19 -7.28 28.09
C LEU A 90 -13.19 -7.16 29.25
N ALA A 91 -14.32 -6.48 29.02
CA ALA A 91 -15.40 -6.38 30.00
C ALA A 91 -15.92 -7.77 30.41
N GLY A 92 -16.17 -8.66 29.44
CA GLY A 92 -16.59 -10.03 29.71
C GLY A 92 -15.59 -10.82 30.56
N VAL A 93 -14.29 -10.70 30.25
CA VAL A 93 -13.21 -11.35 31.00
C VAL A 93 -13.08 -10.81 32.43
N VAL A 94 -13.17 -9.50 32.62
CA VAL A 94 -13.10 -8.88 33.95
C VAL A 94 -14.31 -9.26 34.82
N MET A 95 -15.50 -9.43 34.23
CA MET A 95 -16.69 -9.86 34.97
C MET A 95 -16.73 -11.36 35.29
N LEU A 96 -15.96 -12.19 34.59
CA LEU A 96 -15.93 -13.65 34.75
C LEU A 96 -15.64 -14.14 36.19
N PRO A 97 -14.63 -13.64 36.93
CA PRO A 97 -14.37 -14.10 38.29
C PRO A 97 -15.52 -13.77 39.26
N VAL A 98 -16.13 -12.59 39.13
CA VAL A 98 -17.30 -12.20 39.95
C VAL A 98 -18.50 -13.09 39.61
N ALA A 99 -18.68 -13.38 38.33
CA ALA A 99 -19.76 -14.22 37.85
C ALA A 99 -19.66 -15.67 38.36
N LEU A 100 -18.45 -16.23 38.37
CA LEU A 100 -18.19 -17.58 38.91
C LEU A 100 -18.48 -17.68 40.41
N GLY A 101 -18.29 -16.60 41.16
CA GLY A 101 -18.44 -16.60 42.62
C GLY A 101 -19.86 -16.34 43.14
N PHE A 102 -20.74 -15.70 42.37
CA PHE A 102 -21.97 -15.12 42.95
C PHE A 102 -23.31 -15.48 42.28
N VAL A 103 -23.45 -15.53 40.94
CA VAL A 103 -24.78 -15.80 40.33
C VAL A 103 -24.73 -16.27 38.86
N TRP A 104 -25.57 -17.26 38.52
CA TRP A 104 -25.83 -17.73 37.14
C TRP A 104 -26.15 -16.62 36.10
N PRO A 105 -27.03 -15.63 36.35
CA PRO A 105 -27.30 -14.55 35.40
C PRO A 105 -26.06 -13.71 35.05
N LEU A 106 -25.10 -13.57 35.98
CA LEU A 106 -23.86 -12.84 35.71
C LEU A 106 -22.94 -13.63 34.77
N LEU A 107 -22.95 -14.97 34.86
CA LEU A 107 -22.21 -15.85 33.94
C LEU A 107 -22.79 -15.74 32.52
N LEU A 108 -24.12 -15.73 32.40
CA LEU A 108 -24.78 -15.53 31.11
C LEU A 108 -24.38 -14.18 30.50
N LEU A 109 -24.43 -13.10 31.28
CA LEU A 109 -24.04 -11.77 30.81
C LEU A 109 -22.57 -11.72 30.39
N SER A 110 -21.65 -12.25 31.20
CA SER A 110 -20.22 -12.34 30.86
C SER A 110 -20.00 -13.11 29.55
N SER A 111 -20.71 -14.23 29.36
CA SER A 111 -20.60 -15.03 28.14
C SER A 111 -21.10 -14.29 26.89
N ILE A 112 -22.17 -13.49 27.01
CA ILE A 112 -22.69 -12.65 25.92
C ILE A 112 -21.66 -11.58 25.54
N PHE A 113 -21.08 -10.89 26.52
CA PHE A 113 -20.04 -9.89 26.29
C PHE A 113 -18.80 -10.50 25.60
N MET A 114 -18.34 -11.66 26.06
CA MET A 114 -17.23 -12.38 25.43
C MET A 114 -17.58 -12.81 23.99
N GLY A 115 -18.77 -13.39 23.78
CA GLY A 115 -19.23 -13.83 22.46
C GLY A 115 -19.33 -12.68 21.46
N MET A 116 -19.96 -11.58 21.87
CA MET A 116 -20.09 -10.37 21.06
C MET A 116 -18.71 -9.74 20.77
N GLY A 117 -17.83 -9.69 21.78
CA GLY A 117 -16.46 -9.23 21.62
C GLY A 117 -15.67 -10.05 20.58
N LEU A 118 -15.79 -11.37 20.63
CA LEU A 118 -15.15 -12.29 19.68
C LEU A 118 -15.70 -12.11 18.26
N LEU A 119 -17.01 -11.98 18.10
CA LEU A 119 -17.69 -11.76 16.83
C LEU A 119 -17.27 -10.43 16.18
N PHE A 120 -17.23 -9.34 16.96
CA PHE A 120 -16.78 -8.04 16.46
C PHE A 120 -15.30 -8.07 16.05
N ARG A 121 -14.41 -8.70 16.83
CA ARG A 121 -13.00 -8.86 16.44
C ARG A 121 -12.83 -9.72 15.19
N ARG A 122 -13.60 -10.81 15.07
CA ARG A 122 -13.54 -11.71 13.90
C ARG A 122 -14.05 -11.04 12.64
N SER A 123 -15.12 -10.26 12.72
CA SER A 123 -15.65 -9.48 11.59
C SER A 123 -14.75 -8.30 11.21
N ALA A 124 -14.08 -7.69 12.19
CA ALA A 124 -13.13 -6.60 11.93
C ALA A 124 -11.88 -7.05 11.15
N TRP A 125 -11.49 -8.32 11.27
CA TRP A 125 -10.28 -8.84 10.63
C TRP A 125 -10.49 -10.23 9.98
N PRO A 126 -11.12 -10.25 8.79
CA PRO A 126 -11.38 -11.48 8.05
C PRO A 126 -10.11 -12.30 7.82
N ALA A 127 -10.24 -13.63 7.79
CA ALA A 127 -9.09 -14.53 7.63
C ALA A 127 -8.35 -14.31 6.30
N GLN A 128 -9.07 -13.96 5.23
CA GLN A 128 -8.49 -13.67 3.91
C GLN A 128 -7.55 -12.45 3.99
N VAL A 129 -8.03 -11.34 4.54
CA VAL A 129 -7.24 -10.11 4.76
C VAL A 129 -5.98 -10.41 5.60
N ARG A 130 -6.12 -11.20 6.68
CA ARG A 130 -4.97 -11.63 7.49
C ARG A 130 -3.94 -12.44 6.70
N ARG A 131 -4.39 -13.36 5.84
CA ARG A 131 -3.48 -14.17 5.02
C ARG A 131 -2.74 -13.30 4.01
N GLU A 132 -3.43 -12.37 3.37
CA GLU A 132 -2.81 -11.44 2.41
C GLU A 132 -1.79 -10.52 3.08
N GLN A 133 -2.13 -9.93 4.23
CA GLN A 133 -1.20 -9.09 4.99
C GLN A 133 0.02 -9.89 5.48
N LYS A 134 -0.15 -11.15 5.90
CA LYS A 134 0.98 -12.03 6.24
C LYS A 134 1.88 -12.32 5.05
N ARG A 135 1.31 -12.58 3.86
CA ARG A 135 2.07 -12.78 2.62
C ARG A 135 2.85 -11.52 2.25
N ARG A 136 2.23 -10.34 2.33
CA ARG A 136 2.92 -9.05 2.12
C ARG A 136 4.04 -8.83 3.13
N LEU A 137 3.79 -9.13 4.40
CA LEU A 137 4.82 -9.05 5.43
C LEU A 137 5.98 -10.01 5.14
N GLN A 138 5.69 -11.21 4.64
CA GLN A 138 6.70 -12.16 4.20
C GLN A 138 7.52 -11.61 3.03
N ALA A 139 6.91 -11.00 2.02
CA ALA A 139 7.63 -10.30 0.95
C ALA A 139 8.52 -9.16 1.48
N LEU A 140 8.00 -8.37 2.44
CA LEU A 140 8.77 -7.28 3.04
C LEU A 140 9.97 -7.77 3.84
N VAL A 141 9.88 -8.92 4.51
CA VAL A 141 10.98 -9.49 5.30
C VAL A 141 11.96 -10.29 4.44
N TRP A 142 11.45 -11.14 3.55
CA TRP A 142 12.22 -12.17 2.84
C TRP A 142 12.37 -11.93 1.34
N GLY A 143 11.65 -10.96 0.78
CA GLY A 143 11.64 -10.73 -0.66
C GLY A 143 12.93 -10.12 -1.21
N LEU A 144 13.21 -10.36 -2.48
CA LEU A 144 14.30 -9.71 -3.19
C LEU A 144 13.84 -8.34 -3.72
N PRO A 145 14.72 -7.33 -3.74
CA PRO A 145 14.41 -6.04 -4.37
C PRO A 145 14.23 -6.20 -5.89
N ALA A 146 13.22 -5.53 -6.43
CA ALA A 146 13.05 -5.32 -7.85
C ALA A 146 12.71 -3.85 -8.14
N ALA A 147 13.24 -3.35 -9.25
CA ALA A 147 12.83 -2.09 -9.83
C ALA A 147 11.36 -2.19 -10.27
N ALA A 148 10.52 -1.28 -9.74
CA ALA A 148 9.12 -1.19 -10.09
C ALA A 148 8.75 0.21 -10.58
N GLU A 149 7.60 0.29 -11.23
CA GLU A 149 7.00 1.51 -11.75
C GLU A 149 5.52 1.53 -11.35
N ILE A 150 5.05 2.66 -10.82
CA ILE A 150 3.64 2.86 -10.48
C ILE A 150 2.87 3.03 -11.79
N THR A 151 1.90 2.17 -12.08
CA THR A 151 1.08 2.29 -13.29
C THR A 151 -0.17 3.12 -13.06
N LYS A 152 -0.76 3.04 -11.87
CA LYS A 152 -2.02 3.70 -11.55
C LYS A 152 -2.07 4.07 -10.07
N VAL A 153 -2.60 5.25 -9.80
CA VAL A 153 -2.88 5.74 -8.45
C VAL A 153 -4.38 6.03 -8.40
N GLU A 154 -5.13 5.21 -7.68
CA GLU A 154 -6.59 5.32 -7.62
C GLU A 154 -7.06 5.61 -6.20
N ARG A 155 -7.99 6.56 -6.05
CA ARG A 155 -8.68 6.79 -4.78
C ARG A 155 -9.80 5.77 -4.66
N GLN A 156 -9.63 4.78 -3.80
CA GLN A 156 -10.72 3.88 -3.47
C GLN A 156 -11.60 4.48 -2.39
N VAL A 157 -12.84 4.78 -2.76
CA VAL A 157 -13.91 5.08 -1.81
C VAL A 157 -14.58 3.76 -1.46
N VAL A 158 -14.09 3.08 -0.43
CA VAL A 158 -14.73 1.86 0.07
C VAL A 158 -15.87 2.24 1.02
N PRO A 159 -17.14 1.96 0.70
CA PRO A 159 -18.26 2.29 1.58
C PRO A 159 -18.16 1.49 2.90
N GLY A 160 -18.23 2.19 4.04
CA GLY A 160 -18.23 1.60 5.39
C GLY A 160 -16.87 1.54 6.10
N LEU A 161 -15.79 1.96 5.43
CA LEU A 161 -14.61 2.53 6.08
C LEU A 161 -14.88 4.03 6.24
N GLU A 162 -14.39 4.68 7.29
CA GLU A 162 -14.42 6.15 7.34
C GLU A 162 -13.95 6.70 5.99
N ALA A 163 -14.81 7.52 5.40
CA ALA A 163 -14.76 7.87 3.99
C ALA A 163 -13.38 8.39 3.55
N GLY A 164 -12.86 7.82 2.46
CA GLY A 164 -12.03 8.59 1.50
C GLY A 164 -10.52 8.64 1.68
N ARG A 165 -9.87 7.71 2.40
CA ARG A 165 -8.40 7.79 2.64
C ARG A 165 -7.57 6.55 2.28
N LEU A 166 -8.09 5.63 1.46
CA LEU A 166 -7.28 4.53 0.94
C LEU A 166 -6.93 4.81 -0.53
N VAL A 167 -5.63 4.99 -0.76
CA VAL A 167 -5.05 5.07 -2.10
C VAL A 167 -4.70 3.66 -2.52
N GLN A 168 -5.18 3.20 -3.65
CA GLN A 168 -4.69 1.98 -4.26
C GLN A 168 -3.56 2.34 -5.23
N LEU A 169 -2.38 1.79 -4.98
CA LEU A 169 -1.22 1.92 -5.84
C LEU A 169 -1.06 0.64 -6.63
N ASP A 170 -1.30 0.72 -7.94
CA ASP A 170 -0.98 -0.37 -8.86
C ASP A 170 0.41 -0.13 -9.42
N TYR A 171 1.22 -1.18 -9.45
CA TYR A 171 2.59 -1.13 -9.89
C TYR A 171 2.94 -2.36 -10.71
N VAL A 172 3.96 -2.21 -11.55
CA VAL A 172 4.51 -3.29 -12.36
C VAL A 172 6.01 -3.36 -12.16
N PHE A 173 6.53 -4.58 -12.16
CA PHE A 173 7.96 -4.85 -12.07
C PHE A 173 8.31 -6.05 -12.95
N THR A 174 9.58 -6.17 -13.30
CA THR A 174 10.06 -7.23 -14.19
C THR A 174 10.96 -8.18 -13.43
N VAL A 175 10.64 -9.47 -13.47
CA VAL A 175 11.43 -10.56 -12.86
C VAL A 175 11.69 -11.61 -13.92
N HIS A 176 12.97 -11.92 -14.19
CA HIS A 176 13.38 -12.87 -15.22
C HIS A 176 12.73 -12.62 -16.60
N GLY A 177 12.62 -11.35 -16.99
CA GLY A 177 11.98 -10.96 -18.27
C GLY A 177 10.45 -11.00 -18.28
N ARG A 178 9.80 -11.44 -17.20
CA ARG A 178 8.34 -11.44 -17.06
C ARG A 178 7.87 -10.19 -16.32
N ARG A 179 6.90 -9.48 -16.90
CA ARG A 179 6.22 -8.36 -16.25
C ARG A 179 5.16 -8.88 -15.29
N ILE A 180 5.20 -8.41 -14.05
CA ILE A 180 4.30 -8.82 -12.97
C ILE A 180 3.62 -7.57 -12.44
N ALA A 181 2.30 -7.63 -12.33
CA ALA A 181 1.50 -6.56 -11.75
C ALA A 181 1.22 -6.86 -10.28
N GLY A 182 1.37 -5.84 -9.44
CA GLY A 182 1.00 -5.85 -8.04
C GLY A 182 0.08 -4.69 -7.73
N SER A 183 -0.70 -4.83 -6.66
CA SER A 183 -1.55 -3.76 -6.14
C SER A 183 -1.40 -3.67 -4.63
N GLN A 184 -1.27 -2.45 -4.13
CA GLN A 184 -1.10 -2.19 -2.71
C GLN A 184 -2.02 -1.06 -2.25
N PRO A 185 -2.92 -1.32 -1.29
CA PRO A 185 -3.62 -0.25 -0.60
C PRO A 185 -2.64 0.47 0.34
N SER A 186 -2.66 1.80 0.27
CA SER A 186 -1.96 2.69 1.18
C SER A 186 -2.94 3.55 1.96
N PRO A 187 -2.79 3.65 3.29
CA PRO A 187 -3.56 4.58 4.12
C PRO A 187 -3.01 6.01 4.10
N HIS A 188 -1.88 6.25 3.42
CA HIS A 188 -1.21 7.54 3.48
C HIS A 188 -1.74 8.49 2.41
N ALA A 189 -2.24 9.64 2.85
CA ALA A 189 -2.66 10.70 1.93
C ALA A 189 -1.49 11.24 1.08
N SER A 190 -0.24 11.13 1.55
CA SER A 190 0.94 11.48 0.77
C SER A 190 1.10 10.61 -0.48
N ASP A 191 0.62 9.36 -0.46
CA ASP A 191 0.69 8.48 -1.62
C ASP A 191 -0.29 8.92 -2.74
N LEU A 192 -1.19 9.87 -2.47
CA LEU A 192 -1.97 10.56 -3.51
C LEU A 192 -1.14 11.50 -4.38
N GLN A 193 0.01 11.96 -3.86
CA GLN A 193 0.91 12.84 -4.59
C GLN A 193 1.86 12.05 -5.49
N ARG A 194 1.82 10.71 -5.41
CA ARG A 194 2.60 9.86 -6.31
C ARG A 194 2.06 9.96 -7.71
N HIS A 195 2.97 9.92 -8.67
CA HIS A 195 2.63 10.04 -10.07
C HIS A 195 2.64 8.66 -10.73
N PRO A 196 1.71 8.38 -11.67
CA PRO A 196 1.92 7.29 -12.61
C PRO A 196 3.30 7.45 -13.28
N ARG A 197 3.97 6.33 -13.53
CA ARG A 197 5.35 6.19 -13.99
C ARG A 197 6.43 6.53 -12.97
N GLU A 198 6.05 6.83 -11.73
CA GLU A 198 7.01 7.00 -10.65
C GLU A 198 7.73 5.68 -10.39
N ARG A 199 9.06 5.75 -10.37
CA ARG A 199 9.93 4.61 -10.13
C ARG A 199 10.01 4.37 -8.63
N VAL A 200 9.64 3.17 -8.21
CA VAL A 200 9.63 2.73 -6.80
C VAL A 200 10.33 1.38 -6.65
N TRP A 201 10.72 1.03 -5.43
CA TRP A 201 11.19 -0.32 -5.14
C TRP A 201 10.00 -1.22 -4.83
N ALA A 202 9.95 -2.40 -5.46
CA ALA A 202 9.10 -3.49 -5.02
C ALA A 202 9.98 -4.59 -4.41
N VAL A 203 9.40 -5.37 -3.52
CA VAL A 203 10.01 -6.58 -2.98
C VAL A 203 9.10 -7.75 -3.25
N TYR A 204 9.67 -8.85 -3.74
CA TYR A 204 8.92 -10.03 -4.15
C TYR A 204 9.56 -11.30 -3.62
N VAL A 205 8.76 -12.33 -3.37
CA VAL A 205 9.27 -13.66 -2.95
C VAL A 205 9.73 -14.42 -4.20
N ALA A 206 10.96 -14.92 -4.22
CA ALA A 206 11.55 -15.55 -5.41
C ALA A 206 10.75 -16.78 -5.88
N GLU A 207 10.26 -17.59 -4.92
CA GLU A 207 9.47 -18.78 -5.19
C GLU A 207 8.04 -18.46 -5.67
N SER A 208 7.53 -17.27 -5.34
CA SER A 208 6.19 -16.82 -5.72
C SER A 208 6.19 -15.30 -5.99
N PRO A 209 6.57 -14.88 -7.20
CA PRO A 209 6.69 -13.46 -7.54
C PRO A 209 5.38 -12.68 -7.44
N GLU A 210 4.22 -13.35 -7.45
CA GLU A 210 2.90 -12.76 -7.20
C GLU A 210 2.77 -12.22 -5.77
N VAL A 211 3.58 -12.71 -4.84
CA VAL A 211 3.66 -12.21 -3.48
C VAL A 211 4.66 -11.08 -3.44
N SER A 212 4.17 -9.87 -3.73
CA SER A 212 4.96 -8.64 -3.76
C SER A 212 4.40 -7.53 -2.87
N ALA A 213 5.26 -6.58 -2.52
CA ALA A 213 4.90 -5.36 -1.79
C ALA A 213 5.79 -4.19 -2.24
N LEU A 214 5.28 -2.97 -2.16
CA LEU A 214 6.04 -1.74 -2.37
C LEU A 214 6.94 -1.43 -1.17
N TRP A 215 8.11 -0.88 -1.46
CA TRP A 215 9.09 -0.42 -0.49
C TRP A 215 9.32 1.10 -0.62
N PRO A 216 9.45 1.83 0.50
CA PRO A 216 9.34 1.36 1.88
C PRO A 216 7.88 1.06 2.29
N PRO A 217 7.65 0.13 3.24
CA PRO A 217 6.35 0.05 3.90
C PRO A 217 6.14 1.36 4.66
N GLY A 218 4.99 2.00 4.46
CA GLY A 218 4.65 3.27 5.11
C GLY A 218 4.76 3.20 6.65
N PRO A 219 4.93 4.35 7.33
CA PRO A 219 5.03 4.43 8.78
C PRO A 219 3.73 4.15 9.56
#